data_AF-A0A7V5RDK9-F1
#
_entry.id   AF-A0A7V5RDK9-F1
#
_cell.length_a   1.000
_cell.length_b   1.000
_cell.length_c   1.000
_cell.angle_alpha   90.00
_cell.angle_beta   90.00
_cell.angle_gamma   90.00
#
_symmetry.space_group_name_H-M   'P 1'
#
loop_
_entity.id
_entity.type
_entity.pdbx_description
1 polymer ?
#
loop_
_entity_poly.entity_id
_entity_poly.type
_entity_poly.pdbx_seq_one_letter_code
_entity_poly.pdbx_strand_id
1 'polypeptide(L)'
;MKIPKLLQFVIYVLIAYGIFQAPYYLMGKPIPSSLILMYMFFAVITILLAMTATEESTRELFGPIKALVEDPDKWLIRNVVFIIVPLVAAYITYNQVKPTYQAPVELRSTHPAPPSSMKAYGKSYNLAKLENPLRKVEKEDPERFKELVREGGEIYFKNCYFCHGDKLGGKGHYAQGFNPLPLPFQGKDTIAQLQESFVFWRIATGGPGLPKESTPWMSSMPIWQDFLSEEEIWKAILFIYDYTGNVPRAWE
;
A
#
# COMPACT_ATOMS: atom_id res chain seq x y z
N MET A 1 -20.10 -24.02 46.18
CA MET A 1 -19.21 -24.70 45.21
C MET A 1 -18.00 -23.80 44.95
N LYS A 2 -16.77 -24.29 45.09
CA LYS A 2 -15.57 -23.50 44.79
C LYS A 2 -15.44 -23.36 43.27
N ILE A 3 -15.27 -22.14 42.76
CA ILE A 3 -15.06 -21.87 41.32
C ILE A 3 -13.65 -22.40 40.94
N PRO A 4 -13.49 -23.18 39.86
CA PRO A 4 -12.18 -23.66 39.42
C PRO A 4 -11.20 -22.50 39.16
N LYS A 5 -9.93 -22.67 39.52
CA LYS A 5 -8.89 -21.64 39.33
C LYS A 5 -8.74 -21.21 37.87
N LEU A 6 -8.85 -22.13 36.91
CA LEU A 6 -8.84 -21.77 35.49
C LEU A 6 -9.99 -20.83 35.10
N LEU A 7 -11.20 -21.06 35.64
CA LEU A 7 -12.34 -20.20 35.40
C LEU A 7 -12.17 -18.83 36.09
N GLN A 8 -11.60 -18.81 37.30
CA GLN A 8 -11.24 -17.56 37.97
C GLN A 8 -10.25 -16.73 37.14
N PHE A 9 -9.22 -17.37 36.56
CA PHE A 9 -8.26 -16.71 35.68
C PHE A 9 -8.96 -16.04 34.49
N VAL A 10 -9.81 -16.78 33.77
CA VAL A 10 -10.57 -16.23 32.64
C VAL A 10 -11.45 -15.05 33.07
N ILE A 11 -12.14 -15.18 34.21
CA ILE A 11 -12.98 -14.10 34.75
C ILE A 11 -12.14 -12.85 35.08
N TYR A 12 -10.99 -12.99 35.72
CA TYR A 12 -10.13 -11.85 36.06
C TYR A 12 -9.58 -11.15 34.81
N VAL A 13 -9.20 -11.91 33.78
CA VAL A 13 -8.77 -11.34 32.49
C VAL A 13 -9.91 -10.58 31.80
N LEU A 14 -11.13 -11.13 31.81
CA LEU A 14 -12.30 -10.45 31.24
C LEU A 14 -12.67 -9.18 32.01
N ILE A 15 -12.58 -9.19 33.35
CA ILE A 15 -12.79 -8.01 34.18
C ILE A 15 -11.74 -6.94 33.86
N ALA A 16 -10.46 -7.31 33.78
CA ALA A 16 -9.38 -6.38 33.42
C ALA A 16 -9.62 -5.75 32.05
N TYR A 17 -10.01 -6.55 31.05
CA TYR A 17 -10.37 -6.06 29.73
C TYR A 17 -11.56 -5.10 29.78
N GLY A 18 -12.61 -5.45 30.53
CA GLY A 18 -13.78 -4.60 30.75
C GLY A 18 -13.44 -3.25 31.38
N ILE A 19 -12.50 -3.22 32.34
CA ILE A 19 -12.00 -1.98 32.96
C ILE A 19 -11.34 -1.08 31.91
N PHE A 20 -10.50 -1.64 31.03
CA PHE A 20 -9.87 -0.86 29.96
C PHE A 20 -10.85 -0.41 28.86
N GLN A 21 -11.96 -1.13 28.67
CA GLN A 21 -13.02 -0.72 27.74
C GLN A 21 -14.03 0.26 28.34
N ALA A 22 -14.11 0.37 29.67
CA ALA A 22 -15.09 1.22 30.34
C ALA A 22 -15.06 2.70 29.87
N PRO A 23 -13.90 3.35 29.61
CA PRO A 23 -13.87 4.72 29.11
C PRO A 23 -14.53 4.90 27.74
N TYR A 24 -14.48 3.87 26.87
CA TYR A 24 -15.17 3.90 25.59
C TYR A 24 -16.69 3.96 25.80
N TYR A 25 -17.23 3.07 26.64
CA TYR A 25 -18.68 2.99 26.88
C TYR A 25 -19.23 4.12 27.76
N LEU A 26 -18.43 4.64 28.70
CA LEU A 26 -18.87 5.67 29.65
C LEU A 26 -18.64 7.09 29.14
N MET A 27 -17.56 7.34 28.40
CA MET A 27 -17.13 8.69 28.02
C MET A 27 -17.02 8.89 26.50
N GLY A 28 -17.29 7.85 25.69
CA GLY A 28 -17.16 7.91 24.23
C GLY A 28 -15.72 8.10 23.75
N LYS A 29 -14.72 7.91 24.62
CA LYS A 29 -13.30 8.08 24.29
C LYS A 29 -12.63 6.71 24.15
N PRO A 30 -12.48 6.18 22.93
CA PRO A 30 -11.80 4.90 22.72
C PRO A 30 -10.31 5.02 23.07
N ILE A 31 -9.80 4.08 23.87
CA ILE A 31 -8.36 3.92 24.06
C ILE A 31 -7.79 3.25 22.79
N PRO A 32 -6.67 3.73 22.23
CA PRO A 32 -5.99 3.05 21.14
C PRO A 32 -5.74 1.56 21.42
N SER A 33 -6.02 0.71 20.43
CA SER A 33 -5.89 -0.74 20.55
C SER A 33 -4.48 -1.20 20.90
N SER A 34 -3.45 -0.47 20.47
CA SER A 34 -2.05 -0.72 20.86
C SER A 34 -1.80 -0.55 22.35
N LEU A 35 -2.40 0.45 22.98
CA LEU A 35 -2.30 0.68 24.43
C LEU A 35 -3.05 -0.37 25.21
N ILE A 36 -4.27 -0.73 24.77
CA ILE A 36 -5.04 -1.81 25.39
C ILE A 36 -4.24 -3.11 25.35
N LEU A 37 -3.62 -3.45 24.22
CA LEU A 37 -2.79 -4.64 24.08
C LEU A 37 -1.62 -4.64 25.09
N MET A 38 -0.90 -3.51 25.19
CA MET A 38 0.23 -3.37 26.10
C MET A 38 -0.21 -3.51 27.58
N TYR A 39 -1.28 -2.83 28.00
CA TYR A 39 -1.75 -2.93 29.38
C TYR A 39 -2.34 -4.30 29.70
N MET A 40 -3.05 -4.92 28.75
CA MET A 40 -3.55 -6.28 28.91
C MET A 40 -2.43 -7.30 29.07
N PHE A 41 -1.31 -7.14 28.37
CA PHE A 41 -0.13 -7.99 28.55
C PHE A 41 0.36 -7.95 30.01
N PHE A 42 0.55 -6.77 30.59
CA PHE A 42 0.98 -6.63 31.98
C PHE A 42 -0.08 -7.13 32.97
N ALA A 43 -1.37 -6.87 32.70
CA ALA A 43 -2.47 -7.34 33.54
C ALA A 43 -2.53 -8.86 33.59
N VAL A 44 -2.46 -9.53 32.43
CA VAL A 44 -2.46 -11.00 32.32
C VAL A 44 -1.24 -11.58 33.05
N ILE A 45 -0.05 -11.02 32.86
CA ILE A 45 1.15 -11.48 33.58
C ILE A 45 0.97 -11.33 35.09
N THR A 46 0.46 -10.19 35.55
CA THR A 46 0.23 -9.93 36.97
C THR A 46 -0.76 -10.90 37.58
N ILE A 47 -1.88 -11.14 36.90
CA ILE A 47 -2.89 -12.13 37.32
C ILE A 47 -2.28 -13.52 37.36
N LEU A 48 -1.50 -13.89 36.34
CA LEU A 48 -0.86 -15.21 36.28
C LEU A 48 0.12 -15.39 37.44
N LEU A 49 1.02 -14.42 37.68
CA LEU A 49 1.95 -14.42 38.81
C LEU A 49 1.23 -14.54 40.16
N ALA A 50 0.13 -13.80 40.34
CA ALA A 50 -0.67 -13.86 41.56
C ALA A 50 -1.34 -15.23 41.75
N MET A 51 -1.81 -15.84 40.66
CA MET A 51 -2.49 -17.15 40.70
C MET A 51 -1.54 -18.33 40.75
N THR A 52 -0.27 -18.15 40.41
CA THR A 52 0.80 -19.16 40.51
C THR A 52 1.72 -18.94 41.71
N ALA A 53 1.30 -18.13 42.69
CA ALA A 53 2.12 -17.82 43.86
C ALA A 53 2.37 -19.03 44.77
N THR A 54 1.54 -20.07 44.71
CA THR A 54 1.75 -21.33 45.45
C THR A 54 1.73 -22.54 44.52
N GLU A 55 2.38 -23.62 44.94
CA GLU A 55 2.40 -24.90 44.21
C GLU A 55 0.98 -25.47 44.06
N GLU A 56 0.16 -25.37 45.12
CA GLU A 56 -1.24 -25.80 45.10
C GLU A 56 -2.06 -25.02 44.08
N SER A 57 -1.97 -23.68 44.09
CA SER A 57 -2.73 -22.84 43.16
C SER A 57 -2.30 -23.03 41.70
N THR A 58 -1.01 -23.27 41.47
CA THR A 58 -0.46 -23.60 40.15
C THR A 58 -1.02 -24.92 39.63
N ARG A 59 -1.04 -25.97 40.46
CA ARG A 59 -1.62 -27.26 40.10
C ARG A 59 -3.10 -27.17 39.81
N GLU A 60 -3.85 -26.42 40.60
CA GLU A 60 -5.28 -26.18 40.36
C GLU A 60 -5.54 -25.39 39.08
N LEU A 61 -4.68 -24.42 38.74
CA LEU A 61 -4.81 -23.59 37.54
C LEU A 61 -4.57 -24.39 36.26
N PHE A 62 -3.47 -25.15 36.20
CA PHE A 62 -3.08 -25.91 35.01
C PHE A 62 -3.65 -27.34 34.96
N GLY A 63 -4.16 -27.85 36.08
CA GLY A 63 -4.74 -29.20 36.18
C GLY A 63 -5.79 -29.52 35.12
N PRO A 64 -6.78 -28.63 34.84
CA PRO A 64 -7.76 -28.87 33.78
C PRO A 64 -7.14 -28.95 32.37
N ILE A 65 -6.09 -28.16 32.10
CA ILE A 65 -5.38 -28.17 30.81
C ILE A 65 -4.59 -29.46 30.66
N LYS A 66 -3.84 -29.85 31.69
CA LYS A 66 -3.09 -31.10 31.73
C LYS A 66 -4.01 -32.29 31.54
N ALA A 67 -5.14 -32.30 32.25
CA ALA A 67 -6.15 -33.34 32.10
C ALA A 67 -6.78 -33.36 30.70
N LEU A 68 -7.04 -32.21 30.07
CA LEU A 68 -7.55 -32.17 28.68
C LEU A 68 -6.60 -32.88 27.70
N VAL A 69 -5.29 -32.80 27.92
CA VAL A 69 -4.28 -33.40 27.04
C VAL A 69 -4.04 -34.88 27.38
N GLU A 70 -3.85 -35.19 28.67
CA GLU A 70 -3.36 -36.49 29.13
C GLU A 70 -4.47 -37.50 29.46
N ASP A 71 -5.65 -37.05 29.87
CA ASP A 71 -6.75 -37.93 30.33
C ASP A 71 -7.44 -38.62 29.13
N PRO A 72 -7.39 -39.97 29.03
CA PRO A 72 -8.06 -40.70 27.96
C PRO A 72 -9.58 -40.49 27.94
N ASP A 73 -10.20 -40.27 29.10
CA ASP A 73 -11.66 -40.12 29.23
C ASP A 73 -12.15 -38.79 28.63
N LYS A 74 -11.24 -37.83 28.42
CA LYS A 74 -11.55 -36.51 27.84
C LYS A 74 -11.35 -36.44 26.33
N TRP A 75 -11.19 -37.57 25.64
CA TRP A 75 -10.90 -37.62 24.21
C TRP A 75 -11.88 -36.82 23.34
N LEU A 76 -13.18 -36.83 23.66
CA LEU A 76 -14.21 -36.05 22.95
C LEU A 76 -13.93 -34.55 23.07
N ILE A 77 -13.76 -34.07 24.30
CA ILE A 77 -13.50 -32.66 24.58
C ILE A 77 -12.18 -32.23 23.95
N ARG A 78 -11.14 -33.08 24.04
CA ARG A 78 -9.84 -32.85 23.40
C ARG A 78 -9.96 -32.65 21.89
N ASN A 79 -10.65 -33.56 21.19
CA ASN A 79 -10.84 -33.46 19.75
C ASN A 79 -11.66 -32.23 19.36
N VAL A 80 -12.71 -31.91 20.12
CA VAL A 80 -13.50 -30.68 19.91
C VAL A 80 -12.61 -29.44 20.03
N VAL A 81 -11.79 -29.35 21.09
CA VAL A 81 -10.86 -28.22 21.28
C VAL A 81 -9.83 -28.16 20.16
N PHE A 82 -9.25 -29.29 19.76
CA PHE A 82 -8.24 -29.35 18.69
C PHE A 82 -8.78 -29.07 17.30
N ILE A 83 -10.10 -29.15 17.07
CA ILE A 83 -10.74 -28.72 15.82
C ILE A 83 -11.13 -27.24 15.90
N ILE A 84 -11.78 -26.83 17.00
CA ILE A 84 -12.31 -25.47 17.13
C ILE A 84 -11.19 -24.44 17.21
N VAL A 85 -10.12 -24.70 17.98
CA VAL A 85 -9.03 -23.71 18.17
C VAL A 85 -8.36 -23.34 16.84
N PRO A 86 -7.94 -24.29 15.97
CA PRO A 86 -7.40 -23.94 14.66
C PRO A 86 -8.40 -23.24 13.74
N LEU A 87 -9.68 -23.63 13.76
CA LEU A 87 -10.71 -22.98 12.94
C LEU A 87 -10.94 -21.52 13.35
N VAL A 88 -10.98 -21.25 14.67
CA VAL A 88 -11.09 -19.89 15.20
C VAL A 88 -9.84 -19.09 14.85
N ALA A 89 -8.65 -19.66 15.00
CA ALA A 89 -7.40 -19.02 14.60
C ALA A 89 -7.41 -18.67 13.09
N ALA A 90 -7.80 -19.61 12.24
CA ALA A 90 -7.91 -19.41 10.80
C ALA A 90 -8.91 -18.30 10.46
N TYR A 91 -10.07 -18.25 11.12
CA TYR A 91 -11.08 -17.21 10.92
C TYR A 91 -10.58 -15.81 11.33
N ILE A 92 -9.90 -15.72 12.48
CA ILE A 92 -9.30 -14.47 12.96
C ILE A 92 -8.23 -14.00 11.97
N THR A 93 -7.31 -14.88 11.59
CA THR A 93 -6.24 -14.56 10.63
C THR A 93 -6.81 -14.14 9.29
N TYR A 94 -7.78 -14.87 8.73
CA TYR A 94 -8.44 -14.51 7.48
C TYR A 94 -9.03 -13.09 7.53
N ASN A 95 -9.71 -12.73 8.62
CA ASN A 95 -10.27 -11.39 8.77
C ASN A 95 -9.23 -10.29 8.95
N GLN A 96 -8.04 -10.60 9.49
CA GLN A 96 -6.95 -9.65 9.62
C GLN A 96 -6.18 -9.44 8.30
N VAL A 97 -6.06 -10.48 7.47
CA VAL A 97 -5.25 -10.42 6.24
C VAL A 97 -6.06 -10.23 4.96
N LYS A 98 -7.40 -10.34 5.01
CA LYS A 98 -8.23 -10.16 3.82
C LYS A 98 -8.01 -8.75 3.21
N PRO A 99 -7.71 -8.65 1.91
CA PRO A 99 -7.56 -7.36 1.24
C PRO A 99 -8.85 -6.53 1.29
N THR A 100 -8.71 -5.22 1.51
CA THR A 100 -9.81 -4.25 1.36
C THR A 100 -9.68 -3.54 0.02
N TYR A 101 -10.77 -3.49 -0.75
CA TYR A 101 -10.84 -2.79 -2.04
C TYR A 101 -11.30 -1.34 -1.93
N GLN A 102 -11.60 -0.86 -0.72
CA GLN A 102 -12.01 0.53 -0.51
C GLN A 102 -10.78 1.45 -0.60
N ALA A 103 -10.91 2.49 -1.43
CA ALA A 103 -9.94 3.55 -1.50
C ALA A 103 -9.83 4.26 -0.14
N PRO A 104 -8.61 4.55 0.36
CA PRO A 104 -8.46 5.29 1.62
C PRO A 104 -9.09 6.67 1.56
N VAL A 105 -9.51 7.13 2.74
CA VAL A 105 -10.17 8.42 2.99
C VAL A 105 -9.13 9.54 3.24
N GLU A 106 -7.83 9.21 3.29
CA GLU A 106 -6.77 10.21 3.45
C GLU A 106 -6.78 11.24 2.31
N LEU A 107 -6.44 12.49 2.65
CA LEU A 107 -6.34 13.59 1.70
C LEU A 107 -5.32 13.22 0.61
N ARG A 108 -5.86 12.95 -0.58
CA ARG A 108 -5.12 12.43 -1.72
C ARG A 108 -4.26 13.54 -2.30
N SER A 109 -2.94 13.41 -2.22
CA SER A 109 -2.08 14.18 -3.14
C SER A 109 -2.08 13.45 -4.48
N THR A 110 -2.96 13.87 -5.39
CA THR A 110 -3.08 13.28 -6.74
C THR A 110 -1.84 13.52 -7.61
N HIS A 111 -0.96 14.44 -7.18
CA HIS A 111 0.33 14.72 -7.78
C HIS A 111 1.40 14.80 -6.69
N PRO A 112 2.14 13.72 -6.41
CA PRO A 112 3.31 13.84 -5.56
C PRO A 112 4.26 14.88 -6.14
N ALA A 113 4.79 15.74 -5.28
CA ALA A 113 5.80 16.69 -5.71
C ALA A 113 7.00 15.91 -6.29
N PRO A 114 7.52 16.32 -7.46
CA PRO A 114 8.72 15.70 -7.99
C PRO A 114 9.86 15.86 -6.98
N PRO A 115 10.73 14.85 -6.82
CA PRO A 115 11.94 15.05 -6.05
C PRO A 115 12.82 16.11 -6.73
N SER A 116 13.70 16.77 -5.97
CA SER A 116 14.65 17.74 -6.55
C SER A 116 15.62 17.10 -7.55
N SER A 117 15.89 15.81 -7.38
CA SER A 117 16.75 15.03 -8.28
C SER A 117 16.29 13.58 -8.40
N MET A 118 16.69 12.94 -9.50
CA MET A 118 16.48 11.51 -9.73
C MET A 118 17.74 10.86 -10.29
N LYS A 119 17.93 9.56 -10.08
CA LYS A 119 18.98 8.79 -10.74
C LYS A 119 18.37 7.86 -11.78
N ALA A 120 18.84 7.93 -13.01
CA ALA A 120 18.52 7.02 -14.10
C ALA A 120 19.72 6.89 -15.03
N TYR A 121 19.84 5.78 -15.76
CA TYR A 121 20.90 5.58 -16.76
C TYR A 121 22.33 5.85 -16.23
N GLY A 122 22.59 5.49 -14.97
CA GLY A 122 23.89 5.70 -14.31
C GLY A 122 24.24 7.16 -13.99
N LYS A 123 23.32 8.12 -14.20
CA LYS A 123 23.55 9.55 -13.94
C LYS A 123 22.46 10.16 -13.06
N SER A 124 22.78 11.30 -12.47
CA SER A 124 21.88 12.08 -11.60
C SER A 124 21.33 13.26 -12.38
N TYR A 125 20.01 13.43 -12.36
CA TYR A 125 19.28 14.50 -13.02
C TYR A 125 18.72 15.47 -12.00
N ASN A 126 18.79 16.77 -12.30
CA ASN A 126 18.07 17.81 -11.55
C ASN A 126 16.75 18.11 -12.27
N LEU A 127 15.62 17.71 -11.69
CA LEU A 127 14.32 17.80 -12.36
C LEU A 127 13.85 19.24 -12.60
N ALA A 128 14.34 20.20 -11.81
CA ALA A 128 14.00 21.62 -11.99
C ALA A 128 14.70 22.25 -13.21
N LYS A 129 15.82 21.67 -13.66
CA LYS A 129 16.62 22.17 -14.80
C LYS A 129 16.64 21.21 -16.00
N LEU A 130 16.02 20.05 -15.87
CA LEU A 130 16.00 19.06 -16.92
C LEU A 130 15.01 19.51 -18.00
N GLU A 131 15.51 19.62 -19.22
CA GLU A 131 14.70 19.91 -20.40
C GLU A 131 14.82 18.76 -21.39
N ASN A 132 13.79 18.57 -22.21
CA ASN A 132 13.83 17.58 -23.28
C ASN A 132 14.86 18.03 -24.34
N PRO A 133 15.98 17.30 -24.52
CA PRO A 133 17.04 17.71 -25.43
C PRO A 133 16.57 17.76 -26.89
N LEU A 134 15.53 16.99 -27.22
CA LEU A 134 14.97 16.89 -28.57
C LEU A 134 14.08 18.08 -28.94
N ARG A 135 13.70 18.95 -27.98
CA ARG A 135 12.87 20.13 -28.27
C ARG A 135 13.56 21.21 -29.10
N LYS A 136 14.89 21.25 -29.09
CA LYS A 136 15.66 22.18 -29.94
C LYS A 136 15.47 21.88 -31.43
N VAL A 137 15.33 20.60 -31.76
CA VAL A 137 15.13 20.11 -33.13
C VAL A 137 13.83 20.66 -33.74
N GLU A 138 12.81 20.93 -32.92
CA GLU A 138 11.54 21.49 -33.39
C GLU A 138 11.71 22.82 -34.16
N LYS A 139 12.67 23.66 -33.74
CA LYS A 139 12.97 24.94 -34.40
C LYS A 139 14.06 24.81 -35.47
N GLU A 140 15.03 23.92 -35.26
CA GLU A 140 16.20 23.75 -36.14
C GLU A 140 15.87 22.94 -37.41
N ASP A 141 15.09 21.86 -37.25
CA ASP A 141 14.68 20.96 -38.34
C ASP A 141 13.27 20.39 -38.06
N PRO A 142 12.22 21.09 -38.52
CA PRO A 142 10.83 20.68 -38.30
C PRO A 142 10.48 19.32 -38.91
N GLU A 143 11.11 18.91 -40.02
CA GLU A 143 10.84 17.62 -40.63
C GLU A 143 11.45 16.49 -39.80
N ARG A 144 12.70 16.66 -39.35
CA ARG A 144 13.30 15.72 -38.40
C ARG A 144 12.52 15.65 -37.09
N PHE A 145 11.97 16.76 -36.61
CA PHE A 145 11.13 16.77 -35.41
C PHE A 145 9.87 15.90 -35.58
N LYS A 146 9.19 15.99 -36.72
CA LYS A 146 8.03 15.11 -37.04
C LYS A 146 8.43 13.64 -37.05
N GLU A 147 9.63 13.30 -37.54
CA GLU A 147 10.14 11.94 -37.47
C GLU A 147 10.36 11.47 -36.03
N LEU A 148 10.94 12.30 -35.17
CA LEU A 148 11.14 11.99 -33.74
C LEU A 148 9.79 11.76 -33.02
N VAL A 149 8.77 12.57 -33.33
CA VAL A 149 7.40 12.38 -32.83
C VAL A 149 6.84 11.04 -33.33
N ARG A 150 7.03 10.71 -34.61
CA ARG A 150 6.57 9.43 -35.20
C ARG A 150 7.25 8.23 -34.52
N GLU A 151 8.57 8.28 -34.34
CA GLU A 151 9.34 7.28 -33.60
C GLU A 151 8.82 7.15 -32.14
N GLY A 152 8.50 8.28 -31.50
CA GLY A 152 7.85 8.33 -30.18
C GLY A 152 6.50 7.63 -30.13
N GLY A 153 5.69 7.77 -31.18
CA GLY A 153 4.43 7.06 -31.34
C GLY A 153 4.64 5.55 -31.42
N GLU A 154 5.63 5.09 -32.18
CA GLU A 154 5.95 3.65 -32.25
C GLU A 154 6.32 3.09 -30.86
N ILE A 155 7.11 3.84 -30.08
CA ILE A 155 7.47 3.46 -28.71
C ILE A 155 6.24 3.41 -27.82
N TYR A 156 5.35 4.41 -27.90
CA TYR A 156 4.11 4.46 -27.14
C TYR A 156 3.20 3.26 -27.44
N PHE A 157 3.00 2.94 -28.72
CA PHE A 157 2.13 1.83 -29.13
C PHE A 157 2.72 0.44 -28.87
N LYS A 158 4.05 0.31 -28.74
CA LYS A 158 4.67 -0.95 -28.31
C LYS A 158 4.59 -1.19 -26.81
N ASN A 159 4.51 -0.13 -26.00
CA ASN A 159 4.79 -0.20 -24.57
C ASN A 159 3.66 0.37 -23.68
N CYS A 160 3.17 1.57 -23.99
CA CYS A 160 2.33 2.37 -23.10
C CYS A 160 0.83 2.22 -23.35
N TYR A 161 0.43 1.97 -24.61
CA TYR A 161 -0.98 2.02 -25.03
C TYR A 161 -1.85 0.98 -24.31
N PHE A 162 -1.29 -0.15 -23.89
CA PHE A 162 -2.04 -1.21 -23.22
C PHE A 162 -2.70 -0.72 -21.92
N CYS A 163 -2.10 0.27 -21.25
CA CYS A 163 -2.67 0.90 -20.05
C CYS A 163 -3.24 2.28 -20.35
N HIS A 164 -2.56 3.10 -21.17
CA HIS A 164 -2.96 4.50 -21.38
C HIS A 164 -3.93 4.72 -22.56
N GLY A 165 -4.17 3.70 -23.38
CA GLY A 165 -5.14 3.72 -24.49
C GLY A 165 -4.58 4.29 -25.80
N ASP A 166 -5.16 3.90 -26.93
CA ASP A 166 -4.80 4.38 -28.27
C ASP A 166 -4.99 5.90 -28.45
N LYS A 167 -5.98 6.46 -27.75
CA LYS A 167 -6.26 7.91 -27.73
C LYS A 167 -5.66 8.64 -26.54
N LEU A 168 -4.78 8.01 -25.75
CA LEU A 168 -4.13 8.61 -24.58
C LEU A 168 -5.12 9.04 -23.48
N GLY A 169 -6.29 8.40 -23.42
CA GLY A 169 -7.37 8.71 -22.49
C GLY A 169 -7.31 7.96 -21.14
N GLY A 170 -6.25 7.21 -20.86
CA GLY A 170 -6.14 6.38 -19.65
C GLY A 170 -7.04 5.14 -19.66
N LYS A 171 -7.52 4.74 -20.85
CA LYS A 171 -8.50 3.65 -21.04
C LYS A 171 -7.93 2.51 -21.91
N GLY A 172 -6.68 2.13 -21.68
CA GLY A 172 -6.09 0.97 -22.34
C GLY A 172 -6.74 -0.35 -21.92
N HIS A 173 -6.45 -1.42 -22.66
CA HIS A 173 -7.02 -2.76 -22.42
C HIS A 173 -6.83 -3.27 -20.97
N TYR A 174 -5.71 -2.92 -20.32
CA TYR A 174 -5.43 -3.30 -18.95
C TYR A 174 -5.77 -2.22 -17.91
N ALA A 175 -6.30 -1.06 -18.31
CA ALA A 175 -6.54 0.07 -17.40
C ALA A 175 -7.44 -0.30 -16.21
N GLN A 176 -8.46 -1.12 -16.44
CA GLN A 176 -9.43 -1.53 -15.41
C GLN A 176 -8.83 -2.41 -14.31
N GLY A 177 -7.64 -2.98 -14.52
CA GLY A 177 -6.93 -3.77 -13.51
C GLY A 177 -6.22 -2.91 -12.44
N PHE A 178 -6.20 -1.59 -12.60
CA PHE A 178 -5.44 -0.68 -11.74
C PHE A 178 -6.36 0.25 -10.94
N ASN A 179 -6.00 0.44 -9.68
CA ASN A 179 -6.59 1.45 -8.80
C ASN A 179 -5.41 2.25 -8.20
N PRO A 180 -5.16 3.50 -8.64
CA PRO A 180 -6.05 4.31 -9.46
C PRO A 180 -5.91 3.96 -10.94
N LEU A 181 -6.90 4.35 -11.75
CA LEU A 181 -6.80 4.22 -13.20
C LEU A 181 -5.60 5.05 -13.73
N PRO A 182 -4.97 4.64 -14.84
CA PRO A 182 -3.98 5.47 -15.53
C PRO A 182 -4.55 6.87 -15.84
N LEU A 183 -3.75 7.90 -15.58
CA LEU A 183 -4.17 9.28 -15.80
C LEU A 183 -4.40 9.53 -17.31
N PRO A 184 -5.52 10.17 -17.73
CA PRO A 184 -5.69 10.64 -19.09
C PRO A 184 -4.69 11.77 -19.41
N PHE A 185 -4.23 11.88 -20.65
CA PHE A 185 -3.33 12.95 -21.10
C PHE A 185 -4.04 14.04 -21.93
N GLN A 186 -5.33 13.86 -22.24
CA GLN A 186 -6.07 14.75 -23.14
C GLN A 186 -6.52 16.07 -22.48
N GLY A 187 -6.54 16.15 -21.14
CA GLY A 187 -7.06 17.31 -20.40
C GLY A 187 -6.01 18.40 -20.14
N LYS A 188 -6.42 19.67 -20.16
CA LYS A 188 -5.53 20.80 -19.79
C LYS A 188 -5.16 20.81 -18.31
N ASP A 189 -5.95 20.13 -17.49
CA ASP A 189 -5.73 19.87 -16.07
C ASP A 189 -4.87 18.62 -15.82
N THR A 190 -4.40 17.95 -16.88
CA THR A 190 -3.60 16.73 -16.79
C THR A 190 -2.13 17.01 -17.09
N ILE A 191 -1.60 16.47 -18.20
CA ILE A 191 -0.19 16.56 -18.56
C ILE A 191 0.26 17.99 -18.90
N ALA A 192 -0.67 18.88 -19.29
CA ALA A 192 -0.36 20.29 -19.55
C ALA A 192 0.05 21.06 -18.28
N GLN A 193 -0.30 20.56 -17.09
CA GLN A 193 0.16 21.15 -15.81
C GLN A 193 1.56 20.68 -15.42
N LEU A 194 2.12 19.71 -16.16
CA LEU A 194 3.37 19.05 -15.86
C LEU A 194 4.45 19.52 -16.83
N GLN A 195 5.68 19.49 -16.34
CA GLN A 195 6.88 19.70 -17.15
C GLN A 195 7.31 18.37 -17.76
N GLU A 196 7.97 18.42 -18.91
CA GLU A 196 8.51 17.22 -19.54
C GLU A 196 9.49 16.48 -18.61
N SER A 197 10.22 17.18 -17.73
CA SER A 197 11.08 16.56 -16.72
C SER A 197 10.31 15.71 -15.70
N PHE A 198 9.13 16.16 -15.29
CA PHE A 198 8.25 15.38 -14.41
C PHE A 198 7.78 14.11 -15.13
N VAL A 199 7.35 14.25 -16.39
CA VAL A 199 6.89 13.12 -17.20
C VAL A 199 8.02 12.12 -17.44
N PHE A 200 9.23 12.60 -17.73
CA PHE A 200 10.44 11.78 -17.83
C PHE A 200 10.72 10.99 -16.56
N TRP A 201 10.66 11.65 -15.40
CA TRP A 201 10.80 10.98 -14.12
C TRP A 201 9.75 9.89 -13.92
N ARG A 202 8.47 10.18 -14.20
CA ARG A 202 7.39 9.20 -14.06
C ARG A 202 7.56 7.99 -14.97
N ILE A 203 8.02 8.20 -16.21
CA ILE A 203 8.27 7.10 -17.14
C ILE A 203 9.50 6.30 -16.70
N ALA A 204 10.62 6.97 -16.44
CA ALA A 204 11.89 6.32 -16.10
C ALA A 204 11.78 5.48 -14.82
N THR A 205 11.22 6.02 -13.74
CA THR A 205 11.21 5.36 -12.42
C THR A 205 9.93 4.60 -12.12
N GLY A 206 8.85 4.80 -12.87
CA GLY A 206 7.58 4.11 -12.65
C GLY A 206 6.99 4.32 -11.25
N GLY A 207 6.33 3.29 -10.73
CA GLY A 207 5.73 3.25 -9.40
C GLY A 207 6.67 3.21 -8.20
N PRO A 208 7.72 2.36 -8.22
CA PRO A 208 8.60 2.18 -7.07
C PRO A 208 9.34 3.47 -6.66
N GLY A 209 9.44 3.72 -5.36
CA GLY A 209 10.16 4.90 -4.83
C GLY A 209 9.34 6.19 -4.77
N LEU A 210 8.03 6.14 -5.04
CA LEU A 210 7.14 7.28 -4.80
C LEU A 210 7.12 7.69 -3.31
N PRO A 211 6.98 9.00 -2.99
CA PRO A 211 6.88 9.48 -1.61
C PRO A 211 5.74 8.81 -0.83
N LYS A 212 5.86 8.73 0.50
CA LYS A 212 4.85 8.06 1.36
C LYS A 212 3.46 8.69 1.21
N GLU A 213 3.39 9.96 0.87
CA GLU A 213 2.16 10.73 0.59
C GLU A 213 1.44 10.23 -0.68
N SER A 214 2.11 9.43 -1.50
CA SER A 214 1.52 8.73 -2.66
C SER A 214 0.94 7.36 -2.28
N THR A 215 1.14 6.88 -1.05
CA THR A 215 0.61 5.60 -0.61
C THR A 215 -0.88 5.73 -0.24
N PRO A 216 -1.70 4.70 -0.51
CA PRO A 216 -1.37 3.40 -1.09
C PRO A 216 -1.42 3.36 -2.62
N TRP A 217 -1.60 4.50 -3.29
CA TRP A 217 -1.66 4.63 -4.75
C TRP A 217 -0.27 4.56 -5.40
N MET A 218 0.47 3.49 -5.09
CA MET A 218 1.68 3.17 -5.84
C MET A 218 1.27 2.94 -7.29
N SER A 219 1.69 3.86 -8.17
CA SER A 219 1.46 3.73 -9.60
C SER A 219 1.90 2.33 -10.05
N SER A 220 1.05 1.60 -10.76
CA SER A 220 1.44 0.28 -11.31
C SER A 220 2.29 0.41 -12.58
N MET A 221 2.74 1.63 -12.90
CA MET A 221 3.57 1.91 -14.05
C MET A 221 4.94 1.24 -13.89
N PRO A 222 5.41 0.47 -14.89
CA PRO A 222 6.73 -0.16 -14.88
C PRO A 222 7.87 0.86 -14.78
N ILE A 223 9.03 0.38 -14.33
CA ILE A 223 10.30 1.12 -14.35
C ILE A 223 10.83 1.07 -15.79
N TRP A 224 10.47 2.04 -16.64
CA TRP A 224 10.79 1.95 -18.06
C TRP A 224 12.27 2.19 -18.40
N GLN A 225 13.06 2.79 -17.50
CA GLN A 225 14.50 2.96 -17.74
C GLN A 225 15.25 1.61 -17.91
N ASP A 226 14.66 0.51 -17.43
CA ASP A 226 15.23 -0.83 -17.56
C ASP A 226 14.96 -1.45 -18.95
N PHE A 227 14.03 -0.87 -19.72
CA PHE A 227 13.56 -1.40 -21.00
C PHE A 227 13.74 -0.44 -22.18
N LEU A 228 13.72 0.87 -21.91
CA LEU A 228 13.83 1.94 -22.89
C LEU A 228 15.07 2.76 -22.62
N SER A 229 15.76 3.16 -23.68
CA SER A 229 16.81 4.17 -23.62
C SER A 229 16.24 5.54 -23.24
N GLU A 230 17.12 6.42 -22.74
CA GLU A 230 16.77 7.79 -22.39
C GLU A 230 16.13 8.55 -23.57
N GLU A 231 16.70 8.39 -24.76
CA GLU A 231 16.20 9.04 -25.97
C GLU A 231 14.81 8.53 -26.36
N GLU A 232 14.54 7.23 -26.22
CA GLU A 232 13.22 6.65 -26.47
C GLU A 232 12.16 7.19 -25.52
N ILE A 233 12.49 7.38 -24.23
CA ILE A 233 11.58 8.04 -23.29
C ILE A 233 11.28 9.47 -23.75
N TRP A 234 12.29 10.24 -24.14
CA TRP A 234 12.08 11.61 -24.63
C TRP A 234 11.21 11.65 -25.89
N LYS A 235 11.42 10.74 -26.85
CA LYS A 235 10.58 10.61 -28.04
C LYS A 235 9.14 10.28 -27.68
N ALA A 236 8.90 9.34 -26.76
CA ALA A 236 7.56 9.01 -26.29
C ALA A 236 6.87 10.23 -25.66
N ILE A 237 7.60 11.07 -24.92
CA ILE A 237 7.09 12.32 -24.35
C ILE A 237 6.70 13.31 -25.46
N LEU A 238 7.55 13.48 -26.48
CA LEU A 238 7.23 14.32 -27.65
C LEU A 238 5.90 13.91 -28.28
N PHE A 239 5.73 12.61 -28.54
CA PHE A 239 4.49 12.06 -29.09
C PHE A 239 3.27 12.32 -28.21
N ILE A 240 3.38 12.12 -26.89
CA ILE A 240 2.25 12.33 -25.97
C ILE A 240 1.77 13.78 -26.01
N TYR A 241 2.68 14.75 -25.98
CA TYR A 241 2.33 16.17 -26.05
C TYR A 241 1.81 16.56 -27.45
N ASP A 242 2.45 16.10 -28.52
CA ASP A 242 2.05 16.37 -29.90
C ASP A 242 0.65 15.82 -30.21
N TYR A 243 0.41 14.54 -29.93
CA TYR A 243 -0.87 13.87 -30.18
C TYR A 243 -2.03 14.50 -29.41
N THR A 244 -1.78 14.96 -28.18
CA THR A 244 -2.81 15.59 -27.35
C THR A 244 -2.99 17.08 -27.64
N GLY A 245 -2.09 17.70 -28.40
CA GLY A 245 -2.06 19.15 -28.64
C GLY A 245 -1.78 19.97 -27.38
N ASN A 246 -1.26 19.35 -26.33
CA ASN A 246 -0.90 20.03 -25.09
C ASN A 246 0.50 20.61 -25.18
N VAL A 247 0.70 21.74 -24.51
CA VAL A 247 2.03 22.34 -24.33
C VAL A 247 2.51 22.03 -22.91
N PRO A 248 3.76 21.56 -22.73
CA PRO A 248 4.33 21.36 -21.41
C PRO A 248 4.39 22.66 -20.62
N ARG A 249 4.29 22.56 -19.29
CA ARG A 249 4.47 23.73 -18.42
C ARG A 249 5.93 24.21 -18.43
N ALA A 250 6.15 25.44 -18.87
CA ALA A 250 7.41 26.16 -18.70
C ALA A 250 7.45 26.89 -17.32
N TRP A 251 8.66 27.20 -16.81
CA TRP A 251 8.85 27.97 -15.58
C TRP A 251 8.85 29.50 -15.80
N GLU A 252 8.59 29.96 -17.02
CA GLU A 252 8.51 31.38 -17.39
C GLU A 252 7.10 31.95 -17.18
#